data_AF-A0A8T0C6G5-F1
#
_entry.id   AF-A0A8T0C6G5-F1
#
_cell.length_a   1.000
_cell.length_b   1.000
_cell.length_c   1.000
_cell.angle_alpha   90.00
_cell.angle_beta   90.00
_cell.angle_gamma   90.00
#
_symmetry.space_group_name_H-M   'P 1'
#
loop_
_entity.id
_entity.type
_entity.pdbx_description
1 polymer ?
#
loop_
_entity_poly.entity_id
_entity_poly.type
_entity_poly.pdbx_seq_one_letter_code
_entity_poly.pdbx_strand_id
1 'polypeptide(L)'
;MLAINNYLDSQLVTAMLFKAYDYPQKNSISGWEWSLIDLNSGAKGKYIYMYWQIDGQDPAINDLLFYPLIKMNRTNLMAIHM
;
A
#
# COMPACT_ATOMS: atom_id res chain seq x y z
N MET A 1 -25.22 -8.62 -34.45
CA MET A 1 -25.29 -8.25 -33.02
C MET A 1 -24.89 -9.47 -32.20
N LEU A 2 -23.65 -9.48 -31.69
CA LEU A 2 -23.23 -10.36 -30.59
C LEU A 2 -22.19 -9.55 -29.80
N ALA A 3 -22.59 -9.02 -28.65
CA ALA A 3 -21.67 -8.44 -27.68
C ALA A 3 -20.94 -9.62 -27.01
N ILE A 4 -19.70 -9.85 -27.40
CA ILE A 4 -18.84 -10.79 -26.70
C ILE A 4 -18.40 -10.07 -25.43
N ASN A 5 -19.11 -10.35 -24.34
CA ASN A 5 -18.69 -10.01 -22.98
C ASN A 5 -17.40 -10.77 -22.67
N ASN A 6 -16.26 -10.23 -23.09
CA ASN A 6 -14.97 -10.69 -22.59
C ASN A 6 -14.54 -9.74 -21.48
N TYR A 7 -14.91 -10.17 -20.26
CA TYR A 7 -14.16 -10.03 -19.01
C TYR A 7 -13.06 -8.97 -19.07
N LEU A 8 -13.26 -7.85 -18.37
CA LEU A 8 -12.23 -6.83 -18.16
C LEU A 8 -10.94 -7.55 -17.74
N ASP A 9 -9.83 -7.28 -18.44
CA ASP A 9 -8.49 -7.71 -18.02
C ASP A 9 -8.39 -7.52 -16.51
N SER A 10 -8.06 -8.59 -15.79
CA SER A 10 -8.11 -8.58 -14.34
C SER A 10 -7.14 -7.52 -13.83
N GLN A 11 -7.63 -6.38 -13.33
CA GLN A 11 -6.79 -5.34 -12.73
C GLN A 11 -6.36 -5.81 -11.33
N LEU A 12 -5.27 -6.57 -11.29
CA LEU A 12 -4.78 -7.18 -10.07
C LEU A 12 -3.72 -6.29 -9.44
N VAL A 13 -3.84 -6.04 -8.13
CA VAL A 13 -2.77 -5.39 -7.38
C VAL A 13 -1.66 -6.40 -7.17
N THR A 14 -0.48 -6.13 -7.71
CA THR A 14 0.68 -7.05 -7.65
C THR A 14 1.81 -6.52 -6.76
N ALA A 15 1.84 -5.21 -6.51
CA ALA A 15 2.81 -4.59 -5.61
C ALA A 15 2.16 -3.44 -4.83
N MET A 16 2.62 -3.21 -3.60
CA MET A 16 2.23 -2.08 -2.75
C MET A 16 3.44 -1.43 -2.10
N LEU A 17 3.39 -0.11 -1.95
CA LEU A 17 4.45 0.69 -1.33
C LEU A 17 3.85 1.76 -0.44
N PHE A 18 4.38 1.89 0.79
CA PHE A 18 4.12 3.02 1.67
C PHE A 18 5.37 3.89 1.73
N LYS A 19 5.22 5.19 1.42
CA LYS A 19 6.36 6.10 1.38
C LYS A 19 6.09 7.38 2.16
N ALA A 20 7.07 7.75 2.97
CA ALA A 20 7.07 8.96 3.77
C ALA A 20 7.83 10.09 3.07
N TYR A 21 7.30 11.31 3.13
CA TYR A 21 7.86 12.51 2.51
C TYR A 21 7.91 13.67 3.50
N ASP A 22 8.84 14.60 3.28
CA ASP A 22 8.94 15.85 4.05
C ASP A 22 7.93 16.92 3.60
N TYR A 23 7.24 16.70 2.48
CA TYR A 23 6.22 17.60 1.92
C TYR A 23 5.05 16.81 1.29
N PRO A 24 3.85 17.41 1.17
CA PRO A 24 2.70 16.77 0.53
C PRO A 24 2.99 16.43 -0.93
N GLN A 25 2.61 15.23 -1.35
CA GLN A 25 2.76 14.82 -2.74
C GLN A 25 1.54 15.24 -3.56
N LYS A 26 1.75 15.48 -4.85
CA LYS A 26 0.70 15.88 -5.80
C LYS A 26 0.55 14.95 -7.01
N ASN A 27 1.51 14.06 -7.23
CA ASN A 27 1.54 13.12 -8.35
C ASN A 27 1.96 11.74 -7.87
N SER A 28 1.59 10.73 -8.67
CA SER A 28 2.06 9.36 -8.46
C SER A 28 3.55 9.19 -8.82
N ILE A 29 4.08 8.01 -8.50
CA ILE A 29 5.34 7.51 -9.05
C ILE A 29 5.04 6.93 -10.45
N SER A 30 5.96 7.10 -11.41
CA SER A 30 5.79 6.55 -12.76
C SER A 30 5.58 5.03 -12.72
N GLY A 31 4.52 4.54 -13.36
CA GLY A 31 4.16 3.12 -13.37
C GLY A 31 3.47 2.62 -12.09
N TRP A 32 2.98 3.54 -11.25
CA TRP A 32 2.22 3.24 -10.03
C TRP A 32 0.93 4.05 -10.00
N GLU A 33 -0.13 3.45 -9.49
CA GLU A 33 -1.32 4.12 -8.99
C GLU A 33 -1.11 4.54 -7.53
N TRP A 34 -1.90 5.48 -7.03
CA TRP A 34 -1.72 5.99 -5.67
C TRP A 34 -2.96 6.63 -5.06
N SER A 35 -2.97 6.69 -3.72
CA SER A 35 -3.97 7.44 -2.96
C SER A 35 -3.49 8.88 -2.71
N LEU A 36 -4.36 9.85 -2.95
CA LEU A 36 -4.12 11.27 -2.66
C LEU A 36 -4.16 11.60 -1.15
N ILE A 37 -4.54 10.64 -0.30
CA ILE A 37 -4.72 10.85 1.13
C ILE A 37 -3.38 10.70 1.85
N ASP A 38 -3.01 11.72 2.63
CA ASP A 38 -1.95 11.60 3.63
C ASP A 38 -2.45 10.74 4.80
N LEU A 39 -1.93 9.53 4.91
CA LEU A 39 -2.25 8.58 5.97
C LEU A 39 -1.77 9.04 7.36
N ASN A 40 -0.91 10.05 7.42
CA ASN A 40 -0.43 10.66 8.66
C ASN A 40 -1.08 12.02 8.98
N SER A 41 -2.18 12.36 8.29
CA SER A 41 -2.88 13.63 8.47
C SER A 41 -3.27 13.86 9.92
N GLY A 42 -2.99 15.06 10.44
CA GLY A 42 -3.26 15.45 11.82
C GLY A 42 -2.18 15.05 12.85
N ALA A 43 -1.24 14.16 12.50
CA ALA A 43 -0.19 13.70 13.42
C ALA A 43 1.05 14.62 13.49
N LYS A 44 1.13 15.65 12.63
CA LYS A 44 2.22 16.65 12.57
C LYS A 44 3.62 16.08 12.28
N GLY A 45 3.70 14.96 11.55
CA GLY A 45 4.96 14.33 11.11
C GLY A 45 5.17 14.38 9.60
N LYS A 46 5.97 13.44 9.07
CA LYS A 46 6.09 13.22 7.61
C LYS A 46 4.73 12.88 6.99
N TYR A 47 4.55 13.22 5.73
CA TYR A 47 3.36 12.83 4.95
C TYR A 47 3.54 11.40 4.45
N ILE A 48 2.55 10.53 4.65
CA ILE A 48 2.64 9.12 4.27
C ILE A 48 1.59 8.83 3.19
N TYR A 49 2.05 8.32 2.04
CA TYR A 49 1.18 7.94 0.92
C TYR A 49 1.33 6.46 0.59
N MET A 50 0.25 5.86 0.12
CA MET A 50 0.20 4.49 -0.39
C MET A 50 0.17 4.49 -1.92
N TYR A 51 0.98 3.63 -2.53
CA TYR A 51 1.09 3.39 -3.96
C TYR A 51 0.87 1.92 -4.25
N TRP A 52 0.33 1.59 -5.43
CA TRP A 52 0.22 0.20 -5.90
C TRP A 52 0.46 0.07 -7.40
N GLN A 53 0.85 -1.12 -7.85
CA GLN A 53 0.92 -1.46 -9.27
C GLN A 53 -0.26 -2.36 -9.63
N ILE A 54 -0.82 -2.13 -10.81
CA ILE A 54 -1.83 -2.98 -11.43
C ILE A 54 -1.13 -3.79 -12.52
N ASP A 55 -1.34 -5.10 -12.53
CA ASP A 55 -0.85 -6.03 -13.56
C ASP A 55 0.67 -5.98 -13.77
N GLY A 56 1.40 -5.79 -12.67
CA GLY A 56 2.85 -5.92 -12.63
C GLY A 56 3.33 -7.36 -12.83
N GLN A 57 4.65 -7.58 -12.69
CA GLN A 57 5.27 -8.89 -12.94
C GLN A 57 5.08 -9.90 -11.78
N ASP A 58 4.70 -9.41 -10.60
CA ASP A 58 4.52 -10.24 -9.41
C ASP A 58 3.10 -10.85 -9.34
N PRO A 59 2.91 -11.95 -8.59
CA PRO A 59 1.57 -12.50 -8.34
C PRO A 59 0.64 -11.49 -7.65
N ALA A 60 -0.66 -11.65 -7.86
CA ALA A 60 -1.65 -10.83 -7.19
C ALA A 60 -1.57 -10.96 -5.66
N ILE A 61 -1.63 -9.82 -4.98
CA ILE A 61 -1.74 -9.73 -3.53
C ILE A 61 -3.19 -10.09 -3.16
N ASN A 62 -3.35 -11.15 -2.37
CA ASN A 62 -4.67 -11.64 -1.94
C ASN A 62 -5.01 -11.30 -0.48
N ASP A 63 -4.05 -10.81 0.30
CA ASP A 63 -4.23 -10.44 1.70
C ASP A 63 -3.28 -9.30 2.12
N LEU A 64 -3.72 -8.45 3.04
CA LEU A 64 -2.95 -7.34 3.61
C LEU A 64 -3.25 -7.23 5.11
N LEU A 65 -2.25 -7.54 5.94
CA LEU A 65 -2.35 -7.46 7.39
C LEU A 65 -1.49 -6.31 7.94
N PHE A 66 -2.12 -5.40 8.71
CA PHE A 66 -1.41 -4.42 9.52
C PHE A 66 -1.21 -4.98 10.92
N TYR A 67 0.03 -5.26 11.29
CA TYR A 67 0.35 -5.73 12.64
C TYR A 67 0.66 -4.54 13.55
N PRO A 68 -0.21 -4.21 14.52
CA PRO A 68 0.10 -3.14 15.46
C PRO A 68 1.28 -3.58 16.33
N LEU A 69 2.35 -2.79 16.34
CA LEU A 69 3.35 -2.90 17.38
C LEU A 69 2.72 -2.44 18.69
N ILE A 70 2.22 -3.39 19.47
CA ILE A 70 1.93 -3.14 20.88
C ILE A 70 3.29 -2.81 21.50
N LYS A 71 3.50 -1.53 21.79
CA LYS A 71 4.66 -1.06 22.54
C LYS A 71 4.49 -1.57 23.97
N MET A 72 4.79 -2.85 24.19
CA MET A 72 4.94 -3.38 25.53
C MET A 72 6.03 -2.55 26.18
N ASN A 73 5.72 -1.94 27.33
CA ASN A 73 6.69 -1.17 28.09
C ASN A 73 8.01 -1.95 28.16
N ARG A 74 9.14 -1.26 27.95
CA ARG A 74 10.49 -1.85 27.86
C ARG A 74 10.80 -2.67 29.12
N THR A 75 10.43 -3.95 29.11
CA THR A 75 10.94 -4.94 30.07
C THR A 75 10.84 -6.38 29.58
N ASN A 76 10.02 -6.74 28.58
CA ASN A 76 9.97 -8.12 28.10
C ASN A 76 10.19 -8.23 26.58
N LEU A 77 11.40 -8.66 26.22
CA LEU A 77 11.82 -9.10 24.89
C LEU A 77 11.43 -10.57 24.69
N MET A 78 10.59 -10.86 23.68
CA MET A 78 10.50 -12.04 22.79
C MET A 78 9.09 -12.02 22.17
N ALA A 79 8.89 -12.18 20.86
CA ALA A 79 9.37 -13.32 20.09
C ALA A 79 9.66 -12.98 18.62
N ILE A 80 10.69 -13.66 18.10
CA ILE A 80 10.78 -14.08 16.70
C ILE A 80 9.75 -15.20 16.51
N HIS A 81 8.93 -15.13 15.46
CA HIS A 81 8.39 -16.23 14.65
C HIS A 81 8.04 -15.53 13.32
N MET A 82 8.54 -15.92 12.14
CA MET A 82 9.17 -17.15 11.65
C MET A 82 10.04 -16.78 10.45
#